data_AF-A0AAU3SA68-F1
#
_entry.id   AF-A0AAU3SA68-F1
#
_cell.length_a   1.000
_cell.length_b   1.000
_cell.length_c   1.000
_cell.angle_alpha   90.00
_cell.angle_beta   90.00
_cell.angle_gamma   90.00
#
_symmetry.space_group_name_H-M   'P 1'
#
loop_
_entity.id
_entity.type
_entity.pdbx_description
1 polymer ?
#
loop_
_entity_poly.entity_id
_entity_poly.type
_entity_poly.pdbx_seq_one_letter_code
_entity_poly.pdbx_strand_id
1 'polypeptide(L)'
;MFQLAALLDRSGVLALIGNELAGRPGPAGLPPRTVLTGLLLAIHYTGKATLSEAWRILAFGLSAFAQDRLGVAHIAPAALSRCIYRAFGRVTSVLDPARCDRRRRLPLTEAGPFAAAWEDDDPEHVRKKTVLQQICTALEPLISPGRRPRRPRKPEDPARSTRSDGIS
;
A
#
# COMPACT_ATOMS: atom_id res chain seq x y z
N MET A 1 -12.84 6.05 11.75
CA MET A 1 -12.14 6.72 10.62
C MET A 1 -10.67 7.04 10.93
N PHE A 2 -10.34 7.79 12.00
CA PHE A 2 -8.93 8.13 12.30
C PHE A 2 -8.05 6.96 12.76
N GLN A 3 -8.63 5.82 13.14
CA GLN A 3 -7.87 4.63 13.49
C GLN A 3 -7.01 4.13 12.32
N LEU A 4 -7.53 4.12 11.08
CA LEU A 4 -6.76 3.69 9.90
C LEU A 4 -5.63 4.67 9.58
N ALA A 5 -5.89 5.98 9.67
CA ALA A 5 -4.84 6.99 9.50
C ALA A 5 -3.75 6.85 10.57
N ALA A 6 -4.12 6.66 11.84
CA ALA A 6 -3.17 6.46 12.93
C ALA A 6 -2.42 5.11 12.86
N LEU A 7 -3.01 4.08 12.25
CA LEU A 7 -2.32 2.82 11.96
C LEU A 7 -1.31 3.00 10.82
N LEU A 8 -1.69 3.73 9.77
CA LEU A 8 -0.78 4.09 8.68
C LEU A 8 0.38 4.96 9.17
N ASP A 9 0.12 5.92 10.05
CA ASP A 9 1.15 6.76 10.65
C ASP A 9 2.16 5.92 11.47
N ARG A 10 1.69 4.85 12.13
CA ARG A 10 2.52 3.93 12.92
C ARG A 10 3.17 2.81 12.12
N SER A 11 2.77 2.56 10.87
CA SER A 11 3.29 1.44 10.08
C SER A 11 4.68 1.69 9.49
N GLY A 12 5.20 2.94 9.57
CA GLY A 12 6.48 3.33 8.97
C GLY A 12 6.44 3.51 7.45
N VAL A 13 5.34 3.15 6.78
CA VAL A 13 5.16 3.27 5.31
C VAL A 13 5.37 4.70 4.82
N LEU A 14 4.87 5.69 5.57
CA LEU A 14 5.02 7.09 5.19
C LEU A 14 6.47 7.57 5.23
N ALA A 15 7.29 7.04 6.15
CA ALA A 15 8.70 7.35 6.22
C ALA A 15 9.46 6.72 5.05
N LEU A 16 9.18 5.45 4.72
CA LEU A 16 9.76 4.77 3.56
C LEU A 16 9.46 5.54 2.26
N ILE A 17 8.19 5.91 2.03
CA ILE A 17 7.80 6.69 0.86
C ILE A 17 8.42 8.10 0.89
N GLY A 18 8.45 8.74 2.06
CA GLY A 18 9.04 10.06 2.25
C GLY A 18 10.52 10.10 1.84
N ASN A 19 11.29 9.08 2.25
CA ASN A 19 12.70 8.95 1.90
C ASN A 19 12.91 8.82 0.39
N GLU A 20 12.10 8.01 -0.29
CA GLU A 20 12.15 7.89 -1.74
C GLU A 20 11.78 9.21 -2.45
N LEU A 21 10.82 9.96 -1.90
CA LEU A 21 10.35 11.20 -2.49
C LEU A 21 11.25 12.41 -2.22
N ALA A 22 12.15 12.35 -1.24
CA ALA A 22 12.99 13.47 -0.79
C ALA A 22 13.89 14.03 -1.90
N GLY A 23 14.32 13.19 -2.85
CA GLY A 23 15.18 13.59 -3.97
C GLY A 23 14.45 14.15 -5.20
N ARG A 24 13.11 14.25 -5.20
CA ARG A 24 12.35 14.64 -6.40
C ARG A 24 11.79 16.06 -6.31
N PRO A 25 12.29 17.01 -7.12
CA PRO A 25 11.67 18.32 -7.26
C PRO A 25 10.34 18.18 -7.99
N GLY A 26 9.28 18.75 -7.43
CA GLY A 26 7.96 18.79 -8.06
C GLY A 26 6.94 19.42 -7.13
N PRO A 27 5.94 20.14 -7.67
CA PRO A 27 4.95 20.83 -6.87
C PRO A 27 4.30 19.86 -5.88
N ALA A 28 4.08 20.34 -4.65
CA ALA A 28 3.42 19.56 -3.62
C ALA A 28 2.02 19.16 -4.13
N GLY A 29 1.89 17.90 -4.53
CA GLY A 29 0.57 17.29 -4.70
C GLY A 29 -0.05 17.06 -3.33
N LEU A 30 -1.13 16.25 -3.28
CA LEU A 30 -1.60 15.76 -1.99
C LEU A 30 -0.50 14.95 -1.29
N PRO A 31 -0.40 15.03 0.05
CA PRO A 31 0.51 14.20 0.82
C PRO A 31 0.24 12.70 0.54
N PRO A 32 1.27 11.84 0.46
CA PRO A 32 1.10 10.39 0.38
C PRO A 32 0.15 9.85 1.45
N ARG A 33 0.22 10.41 2.66
CA ARG A 33 -0.69 10.12 3.77
C ARG A 33 -2.16 10.25 3.40
N THR A 34 -2.53 11.33 2.72
CA THR A 34 -3.92 11.60 2.35
C THR A 34 -4.43 10.59 1.33
N VAL A 35 -3.64 10.30 0.30
CA VAL A 35 -4.01 9.33 -0.74
C VAL A 35 -4.10 7.90 -0.18
N LEU A 36 -3.12 7.47 0.59
CA LEU A 36 -3.10 6.13 1.17
C LEU A 36 -4.22 5.93 2.19
N THR A 37 -4.52 6.95 3.00
CA THR A 37 -5.69 6.92 3.89
C THR A 37 -6.98 6.78 3.09
N GLY A 38 -7.15 7.53 2.00
CA GLY A 38 -8.31 7.41 1.12
C GLY A 38 -8.46 6.00 0.52
N LEU A 39 -7.36 5.39 0.08
CA LEU A 39 -7.35 4.01 -0.44
C LEU A 39 -7.70 2.97 0.64
N LEU A 40 -7.16 3.11 1.85
CA LEU A 40 -7.51 2.23 2.97
C LEU A 40 -8.99 2.35 3.36
N LEU A 41 -9.54 3.58 3.35
CA LEU A 41 -10.97 3.79 3.56
C LEU A 41 -11.80 3.19 2.43
N ALA A 42 -11.36 3.29 1.18
CA ALA A 42 -12.02 2.66 0.03
C ALA A 42 -12.07 1.14 0.18
N ILE A 43 -10.96 0.50 0.55
CA ILE A 43 -10.92 -0.92 0.87
C ILE A 43 -11.90 -1.24 2.00
N HIS A 44 -11.87 -0.47 3.09
CA HIS A 44 -12.69 -0.73 4.26
C HIS A 44 -14.20 -0.61 4.00
N TYR A 45 -14.63 0.40 3.23
CA TYR A 45 -16.05 0.68 3.00
C TYR A 45 -16.62 -0.02 1.76
N THR A 46 -15.80 -0.33 0.76
CA THR A 46 -16.28 -0.84 -0.54
C THR A 46 -15.65 -2.17 -0.94
N GLY A 47 -14.66 -2.65 -0.20
CA GLY A 47 -13.84 -3.80 -0.58
C GLY A 47 -12.89 -3.54 -1.76
N LYS A 48 -12.84 -2.31 -2.30
CA LYS A 48 -12.08 -1.97 -3.51
C LYS A 48 -11.02 -0.91 -3.23
N ALA A 49 -9.79 -1.17 -3.68
CA ALA A 49 -8.65 -0.24 -3.58
C ALA A 49 -8.53 0.67 -4.82
N THR A 50 -9.60 1.34 -5.23
CA THR A 50 -9.56 2.20 -6.43
C THR A 50 -9.43 3.68 -6.10
N LEU A 51 -8.75 4.44 -6.96
CA LEU A 51 -8.62 5.90 -6.82
C LEU A 51 -9.96 6.62 -6.94
N SER A 52 -10.90 6.05 -7.71
CA SER A 52 -12.26 6.59 -7.84
C SER A 52 -13.03 6.50 -6.52
N GLU A 53 -13.01 5.35 -5.85
CA GLU A 53 -13.66 5.20 -4.53
C GLU A 53 -12.95 6.02 -3.45
N ALA A 54 -11.62 6.06 -3.47
CA ALA A 54 -10.86 6.90 -2.56
C ALA A 54 -11.25 8.39 -2.72
N TRP A 55 -11.34 8.88 -3.97
CA TRP A 55 -11.81 10.23 -4.25
C TRP A 55 -13.24 10.45 -3.74
N ARG A 56 -14.17 9.54 -4.04
CA ARG A 56 -15.58 9.66 -3.63
C ARG A 56 -15.72 9.74 -2.11
N ILE A 57 -14.99 8.91 -1.38
CA ILE A 57 -14.97 8.93 0.08
C ILE A 57 -14.35 10.23 0.59
N LEU A 58 -13.17 10.63 0.09
CA LEU A 58 -12.50 11.87 0.53
C LEU A 58 -13.35 13.13 0.26
N ALA A 59 -14.04 13.18 -0.87
CA ALA A 59 -14.85 14.32 -1.29
C ALA A 59 -16.22 14.40 -0.59
N PHE A 60 -16.88 13.27 -0.36
CA PHE A 60 -18.29 13.24 0.03
C PHE A 60 -18.60 12.33 1.23
N GLY A 61 -17.73 11.37 1.54
CA GLY A 61 -17.95 10.39 2.61
C GLY A 61 -17.32 10.77 3.96
N LEU A 62 -16.56 11.87 4.01
CA LEU A 62 -15.93 12.35 5.23
C LEU A 62 -16.73 13.49 5.86
N SER A 63 -16.69 13.63 7.18
CA SER A 63 -17.10 14.87 7.84
C SER A 63 -16.13 16.01 7.51
N ALA A 64 -16.58 17.26 7.59
CA ALA A 64 -15.74 18.44 7.36
C ALA A 64 -14.46 18.44 8.22
N PHE A 65 -14.57 18.03 9.49
CA PHE A 65 -13.42 17.87 10.38
C PHE A 65 -12.39 16.84 9.87
N ALA A 66 -12.86 15.71 9.33
CA ALA A 66 -11.98 14.69 8.77
C ALA A 66 -11.34 15.14 7.45
N GLN A 67 -12.06 15.91 6.64
CA GLN A 67 -11.50 16.53 5.43
C GLN A 67 -10.41 17.53 5.75
N ASP A 68 -10.62 18.38 6.77
CA ASP A 68 -9.66 19.38 7.20
C ASP A 68 -8.37 18.72 7.72
N ARG A 69 -8.50 17.71 8.58
CA ARG A 69 -7.37 16.91 9.07
C ARG A 69 -6.59 16.17 7.99
N LEU A 70 -7.18 15.92 6.83
CA LEU A 70 -6.52 15.31 5.68
C LEU A 70 -6.04 16.33 4.64
N GLY A 71 -6.28 17.63 4.88
CA GLY A 71 -5.90 18.73 4.01
C GLY A 71 -6.71 18.79 2.71
N VAL A 72 -7.94 18.27 2.69
CA VAL A 72 -8.80 18.23 1.48
C VAL A 72 -10.03 19.11 1.55
N ALA A 73 -10.36 19.69 2.71
CA ALA A 73 -11.59 20.47 2.91
C ALA A 73 -11.75 21.67 1.96
N HIS A 74 -10.63 22.32 1.59
CA HIS A 74 -10.63 23.51 0.74
C HIS A 74 -10.49 23.19 -0.76
N ILE A 75 -10.41 21.91 -1.13
CA ILE A 75 -10.17 21.49 -2.51
C ILE A 75 -11.49 21.12 -3.18
N ALA A 76 -11.85 21.85 -4.24
CA ALA A 76 -13.04 21.53 -5.02
C ALA A 76 -13.01 20.07 -5.53
N PRO A 77 -14.12 19.31 -5.53
CA PRO A 77 -14.11 17.87 -5.83
C PRO A 77 -13.44 17.49 -7.15
N ALA A 78 -13.65 18.26 -8.22
CA ALA A 78 -13.00 18.04 -9.51
C ALA A 78 -11.47 18.23 -9.47
N ALA A 79 -11.00 19.22 -8.70
CA ALA A 79 -9.58 19.41 -8.47
C ALA A 79 -9.00 18.30 -7.59
N LEU A 80 -9.74 17.87 -6.56
CA LEU A 80 -9.34 16.80 -5.64
C LEU A 80 -9.06 15.49 -6.38
N SER A 81 -9.92 15.12 -7.33
CA SER A 81 -9.69 13.94 -8.19
C SER A 81 -8.32 14.02 -8.87
N ARG A 82 -8.02 15.12 -9.57
CA ARG A 82 -6.72 15.32 -10.23
C ARG A 82 -5.54 15.26 -9.25
N CYS A 83 -5.69 15.86 -8.08
CA CYS A 83 -4.67 15.85 -7.03
C CYS A 83 -4.38 14.43 -6.52
N ILE A 84 -5.42 13.60 -6.32
CA ILE A 84 -5.28 12.20 -5.90
C ILE A 84 -4.53 11.39 -6.96
N TYR A 85 -4.92 11.50 -8.23
CA TYR A 85 -4.23 10.79 -9.32
C TYR A 85 -2.76 11.20 -9.44
N ARG A 86 -2.45 12.50 -9.31
CA ARG A 86 -1.07 13.00 -9.34
C ARG A 86 -0.25 12.49 -8.17
N ALA A 87 -0.80 12.55 -6.96
CA ALA A 87 -0.12 12.08 -5.76
C ALA A 87 0.11 10.56 -5.79
N PHE A 88 -0.87 9.77 -6.20
CA PHE A 88 -0.69 8.33 -6.39
C PHE A 88 0.33 8.00 -7.49
N GLY A 89 0.28 8.74 -8.60
CA GLY A 89 1.29 8.64 -9.66
C GLY A 89 2.69 8.92 -9.13
N ARG A 90 2.87 9.94 -8.30
CA ARG A 90 4.16 10.28 -7.66
C ARG A 90 4.66 9.13 -6.77
N VAL A 91 3.80 8.62 -5.87
CA VAL A 91 4.13 7.48 -4.98
C VAL A 91 4.51 6.24 -5.78
N THR A 92 3.73 5.86 -6.78
CA THR A 92 4.03 4.64 -7.55
C THR A 92 5.23 4.81 -8.47
N SER A 93 5.47 6.02 -9.00
CA SER A 93 6.59 6.28 -9.92
C SER A 93 7.98 6.30 -9.26
N VAL A 94 8.04 6.42 -7.94
CA VAL A 94 9.33 6.40 -7.23
C VAL A 94 9.75 4.98 -6.85
N LEU A 95 8.76 4.10 -6.70
CA LEU A 95 8.94 2.68 -6.38
C LEU A 95 8.99 1.79 -7.63
N ASP A 96 8.77 2.36 -8.82
CA ASP A 96 8.77 1.62 -10.09
C ASP A 96 10.21 1.48 -10.60
N PRO A 97 10.77 0.26 -10.71
CA PRO A 97 12.08 0.02 -11.31
C PRO A 97 12.12 0.49 -12.77
N ALA A 98 11.04 0.29 -13.52
CA ALA A 98 10.93 0.75 -14.91
C ALA A 98 9.58 1.42 -15.16
N ARG A 99 9.59 2.75 -15.04
CA ARG A 99 8.38 3.57 -15.22
C ARG A 99 7.91 3.55 -16.67
N CYS A 100 6.73 2.99 -16.90
CA CYS A 100 5.98 3.16 -18.13
C CYS A 100 4.79 4.12 -17.95
N ASP A 101 4.32 4.75 -19.04
CA ASP A 101 3.03 5.44 -19.02
C ASP A 101 1.90 4.41 -19.00
N ARG A 102 1.34 4.16 -17.81
CA ARG A 102 0.27 3.18 -17.60
C ARG A 102 -1.05 3.53 -18.30
N ARG A 103 -1.21 4.76 -18.82
CA ARG A 103 -2.39 5.16 -19.60
C ARG A 103 -2.24 4.85 -21.08
N ARG A 104 -1.02 4.57 -21.53
CA ARG A 104 -0.72 4.11 -22.88
C ARG A 104 -0.74 2.59 -22.88
N ARG A 105 -1.44 1.98 -23.84
CA ARG A 105 -1.25 0.55 -24.13
C ARG A 105 0.16 0.39 -24.71
N LEU A 106 1.01 -0.37 -24.04
CA LEU A 106 2.32 -0.71 -24.56
C LEU A 106 2.21 -1.84 -25.60
N PRO A 107 2.76 -1.67 -26.82
CA PRO A 107 3.06 -2.78 -27.71
C PRO A 107 3.92 -3.83 -27.01
N LEU A 108 3.73 -5.11 -27.35
CA LEU A 108 4.43 -6.22 -26.70
C LEU A 108 5.97 -6.10 -26.81
N THR A 109 6.46 -5.57 -27.93
CA THR A 109 7.88 -5.31 -28.17
C THR A 109 8.46 -4.24 -27.24
N GLU A 110 7.66 -3.24 -26.86
CA GLU A 110 8.04 -2.22 -25.90
C GLU A 110 7.92 -2.72 -24.45
N ALA A 111 7.03 -3.68 -24.18
CA ALA A 111 6.77 -4.19 -22.83
C ALA A 111 7.90 -5.09 -22.29
N GLY A 112 8.61 -5.80 -23.15
CA GLY A 112 9.70 -6.71 -22.78
C GLY A 112 10.77 -6.06 -21.88
N PRO A 113 11.35 -4.91 -22.26
CA PRO A 113 12.29 -4.18 -21.42
C PRO A 113 11.74 -3.77 -20.05
N PHE A 114 10.48 -3.34 -19.96
CA PHE A 114 9.86 -2.98 -18.67
C PHE A 114 9.68 -4.21 -17.78
N ALA A 115 9.30 -5.35 -18.35
CA ALA A 115 9.20 -6.60 -17.61
C ALA A 115 10.58 -7.10 -17.15
N ALA A 116 11.60 -7.02 -18.02
CA ALA A 116 12.96 -7.43 -17.68
C ALA A 116 13.53 -6.64 -16.48
N ALA A 117 13.23 -5.35 -16.37
CA ALA A 117 13.63 -4.54 -15.22
C ALA A 117 13.00 -4.97 -13.87
N TRP A 118 11.91 -5.74 -13.90
CA TRP A 118 11.36 -6.36 -12.69
C TRP A 118 12.09 -7.63 -12.27
N GLU A 119 12.82 -8.27 -13.20
CA GLU A 119 13.54 -9.52 -12.97
C GLU A 119 15.06 -9.34 -12.91
N ASP A 120 15.59 -8.17 -13.29
CA ASP A 120 17.02 -7.91 -13.27
C ASP A 120 17.60 -7.69 -11.86
N ASP A 121 18.93 -7.83 -11.81
CA ASP A 121 19.76 -7.68 -10.61
C ASP A 121 20.44 -6.31 -10.53
N ASP A 122 19.94 -5.30 -11.25
CA ASP A 122 20.45 -3.94 -11.11
C ASP A 122 20.31 -3.49 -9.64
N PRO A 123 21.39 -3.00 -8.99
CA PRO A 123 21.35 -2.67 -7.57
C PRO A 123 20.27 -1.65 -7.18
N GLU A 124 19.95 -0.69 -8.05
CA GLU A 124 18.90 0.30 -7.80
C GLU A 124 17.51 -0.35 -7.93
N HIS A 125 17.31 -1.21 -8.94
CA HIS A 125 16.07 -1.95 -9.12
C HIS A 125 15.80 -2.89 -7.93
N VAL A 126 16.81 -3.65 -7.48
CA VAL A 126 16.71 -4.51 -6.29
C VAL A 126 16.37 -3.70 -5.04
N ARG A 127 17.00 -2.54 -4.84
CA ARG A 127 16.69 -1.63 -3.73
C ARG A 127 15.24 -1.15 -3.77
N LYS A 128 14.73 -0.71 -4.93
CA LYS A 128 13.33 -0.27 -5.10
C LYS A 128 12.34 -1.40 -4.86
N LYS A 129 12.60 -2.60 -5.40
CA LYS A 129 11.79 -3.82 -5.15
C LYS A 129 11.74 -4.14 -3.66
N THR A 130 12.88 -4.04 -2.97
CA THR A 130 12.98 -4.27 -1.52
C THR A 130 12.14 -3.26 -0.72
N VAL A 131 12.23 -1.96 -1.04
CA VAL A 131 11.42 -0.91 -0.39
C VAL A 131 9.93 -1.14 -0.66
N LEU A 132 9.56 -1.47 -1.90
CA LEU A 132 8.18 -1.80 -2.25
C LEU A 132 7.66 -3.00 -1.45
N GLN A 133 8.47 -4.05 -1.31
CA GLN A 133 8.12 -5.22 -0.51
C GLN A 133 7.93 -4.85 0.98
N GLN A 134 8.80 -4.02 1.55
CA GLN A 134 8.66 -3.52 2.92
C GLN A 134 7.37 -2.74 3.11
N ILE A 135 7.01 -1.88 2.15
CA ILE A 135 5.75 -1.13 2.15
C ILE A 135 4.56 -2.10 2.12
N CYS A 136 4.56 -3.08 1.21
CA CYS A 136 3.49 -4.07 1.09
C CYS A 136 3.31 -4.86 2.39
N THR A 137 4.40 -5.37 2.97
CA THR A 137 4.39 -6.10 4.25
C THR A 137 3.84 -5.23 5.38
N ALA A 138 4.21 -3.95 5.44
CA ALA A 138 3.73 -3.04 6.47
C ALA A 138 2.24 -2.65 6.28
N LEU A 139 1.70 -2.72 5.05
CA LEU A 139 0.29 -2.45 4.75
C LEU A 139 -0.62 -3.67 4.93
N GLU A 140 -0.10 -4.89 4.83
CA GLU A 140 -0.89 -6.13 4.92
C GLU A 140 -1.81 -6.19 6.17
N PRO A 141 -1.34 -5.87 7.40
CA PRO A 141 -2.18 -5.91 8.59
C PRO A 141 -3.34 -4.90 8.58
N LEU A 142 -3.20 -3.82 7.81
CA LEU A 142 -4.21 -2.77 7.69
C LEU A 142 -5.30 -3.17 6.69
N ILE A 143 -4.95 -3.99 5.70
CA ILE A 143 -5.85 -4.46 4.64
C ILE A 143 -6.60 -5.72 5.08
N SER A 144 -5.95 -6.59 5.86
CA SER A 144 -6.51 -7.87 6.34
C SER A 144 -6.36 -8.04 7.85
N PRO A 145 -7.17 -7.36 8.67
CA PRO A 145 -7.06 -7.42 10.14
C PRO A 145 -7.37 -8.80 10.76
N GLY A 146 -7.80 -9.79 9.97
CA GLY A 146 -8.20 -11.13 10.44
C GLY A 146 -7.16 -12.24 10.33
N ARG A 147 -6.03 -12.06 9.61
CA ARG A 147 -4.97 -13.08 9.56
C ARG A 147 -4.00 -12.90 10.72
N ARG A 148 -4.37 -13.41 11.90
CA ARG A 148 -3.37 -13.65 12.96
C ARG A 148 -2.38 -14.70 12.45
N PRO A 149 -1.06 -14.56 12.70
CA PRO A 149 -0.12 -15.64 12.45
C PRO A 149 -0.60 -16.87 13.21
N ARG A 150 -0.67 -18.03 12.53
CA ARG A 150 -0.93 -19.32 13.19
C ARG A 150 0.11 -19.46 14.31
N ARG A 151 -0.34 -19.56 15.56
CA ARG A 151 0.51 -19.96 16.68
C ARG A 151 1.29 -21.21 16.23
N PRO A 152 2.62 -21.27 16.43
CA PRO A 152 3.34 -22.51 16.20
C PRO A 152 2.65 -23.61 17.01
N ARG A 153 2.35 -24.75 16.37
CA ARG A 153 1.86 -25.93 17.08
C ARG A 153 2.90 -26.23 18.17
N LYS A 154 2.45 -26.32 19.41
CA LYS A 154 3.27 -26.86 20.51
C LYS A 154 3.81 -28.22 20.01
N PRO A 155 5.11 -28.52 20.18
CA PRO A 155 5.60 -29.86 19.90
C PRO A 155 4.78 -30.84 20.75
N GLU A 156 4.29 -31.90 20.10
CA GLU A 156 3.62 -32.99 20.79
C GLU A 156 4.60 -33.60 21.80
N ASP A 157 4.10 -33.76 23.03
CA ASP A 157 4.84 -34.32 24.14
C ASP A 157 5.10 -35.82 23.86
N PRO A 158 6.35 -36.29 23.72
CA PRO A 158 6.66 -37.66 23.31
C PRO A 158 6.30 -38.72 24.37
N ALA A 159 5.74 -38.33 25.52
CA ALA A 159 5.45 -39.22 26.64
C ALA A 159 4.14 -40.05 26.51
N ARG A 160 3.44 -40.01 25.37
CA ARG A 160 2.20 -40.80 25.16
C ARG A 160 2.36 -41.90 24.09
N SER A 161 3.42 -42.70 24.20
CA SER A 161 3.60 -43.92 23.40
C SER A 161 4.23 -45.05 24.21
N THR A 162 3.58 -45.46 25.29
CA THR A 162 3.80 -46.78 25.92
C THR A 162 2.51 -47.27 26.57
N ARG A 163 1.66 -47.95 25.80
CA ARG A 163 0.71 -48.96 26.30
C ARG A 163 0.02 -49.63 25.12
N SER A 164 0.68 -50.64 24.57
CA SER A 164 0.03 -51.84 24.05
C SER A 164 1.12 -52.86 23.80
N ASP A 165 1.28 -53.79 24.75
CA ASP A 165 1.79 -55.14 24.50
C ASP A 165 1.39 -55.99 25.71
N GLY A 166 0.59 -57.01 25.46
CA GLY A 166 0.02 -57.88 26.50
C GLY A 166 -1.13 -58.74 25.97
N ILE A 167 -0.83 -59.54 24.95
CA ILE A 167 -1.66 -60.67 24.51
C ILE A 167 -1.40 -61.83 25.47
N SER A 168 -2.45 -62.38 26.08
CA SER A 168 -2.60 -63.80 26.43
C SER A 168 -4.09 -64.12 26.49
#